data_AF-A0AA40JJ55-F1
#
_entry.id   AF-A0AA40JJ55-F1
#
_cell.length_a   1.000
_cell.length_b   1.000
_cell.length_c   1.000
_cell.angle_alpha   90.00
_cell.angle_beta   90.00
_cell.angle_gamma   90.00
#
_symmetry.space_group_name_H-M   'P 1'
#
loop_
_entity.id
_entity.type
_entity.pdbx_description
1 polymer ?
#
loop_
_entity_poly.entity_id
_entity_poly.type
_entity_poly.pdbx_seq_one_letter_code
_entity_poly.pdbx_strand_id
1 'polypeptide(L)'
;MCYSAKIQANYREYVRRYVADMDIETFRLLYFARVVASDVKIPKAVDAALASAGDDAISAAIAAYRTHRASEFEADFFKQRARLAAAEKKLATKITKAASEDVRIVTDKIDEAMRGLDDLRRTDLQERDSRIFPGWYAPVLIELDGKRLIVPMRYRCRIPGWTEADERAKPGSYNRWIRSPRPGAESSASRTASCWSTHSSRT
;
A
#
# COMPACT_ATOMS: atom_id res chain seq x y z
N MET A 1 -10.76 9.18 10.70
CA MET A 1 -11.50 8.46 9.63
C MET A 1 -10.50 7.93 8.63
N CYS A 2 -10.31 6.61 8.56
CA CYS A 2 -9.47 5.97 7.55
C CYS A 2 -10.36 5.59 6.36
N TYR A 3 -10.23 6.29 5.24
CA TYR A 3 -10.93 5.96 4.01
C TYR A 3 -10.13 4.86 3.28
N SER A 4 -10.70 3.67 3.12
CA SER A 4 -10.11 2.62 2.27
C SER A 4 -10.85 2.58 0.93
N ALA A 5 -10.12 2.34 -0.16
CA ALA A 5 -10.71 1.97 -1.45
C ALA A 5 -10.32 0.54 -1.82
N LYS A 6 -11.08 -0.07 -2.73
CA LYS A 6 -10.75 -1.38 -3.31
C LYS A 6 -10.46 -1.18 -4.78
N ILE A 7 -9.33 -1.69 -5.24
CA ILE A 7 -8.97 -1.67 -6.66
C ILE A 7 -9.44 -2.96 -7.33
N GLN A 8 -9.93 -2.86 -8.56
CA GLN A 8 -10.10 -4.03 -9.42
C GLN A 8 -8.80 -4.23 -10.20
N ALA A 9 -7.86 -4.96 -9.62
CA ALA A 9 -6.53 -5.19 -10.20
C ALA A 9 -6.56 -6.27 -11.30
N ASN A 10 -7.40 -6.10 -12.32
CA ASN A 10 -7.38 -6.95 -13.52
C ASN A 10 -6.68 -6.21 -14.68
N TYR A 11 -5.35 -6.26 -14.66
CA TYR A 11 -4.47 -5.60 -15.63
C TYR A 11 -4.82 -5.93 -17.09
N ARG A 12 -5.10 -7.20 -17.40
CA ARG A 12 -5.40 -7.64 -18.77
C ARG A 12 -6.72 -7.07 -19.28
N GLU A 13 -7.74 -6.96 -18.42
CA GLU A 13 -9.00 -6.31 -18.79
C GLU A 13 -8.83 -4.81 -18.98
N TYR A 14 -8.04 -4.14 -18.13
CA TYR A 14 -7.83 -2.69 -18.24
C TYR A 14 -7.06 -2.29 -19.51
N VAL A 15 -5.97 -2.98 -19.84
CA VAL A 15 -5.20 -2.72 -21.07
C VAL A 15 -6.05 -3.02 -22.31
N ARG A 16 -6.79 -4.13 -22.32
CA ARG A 16 -7.66 -4.50 -23.46
C ARG A 16 -8.86 -3.57 -23.62
N ARG A 17 -9.48 -3.14 -22.52
CA ARG A 17 -10.71 -2.31 -22.56
C ARG A 17 -10.42 -0.85 -22.88
N TYR A 18 -9.28 -0.32 -22.46
CA TYR A 18 -8.99 1.12 -22.59
C TYR A 18 -7.89 1.46 -23.58
N VAL A 19 -7.20 0.47 -24.16
CA VAL A 19 -6.07 0.64 -25.10
C VAL A 19 -5.07 1.65 -24.52
N ALA A 20 -4.55 1.33 -23.34
CA ALA A 20 -3.66 2.20 -22.59
C ALA A 20 -2.24 1.62 -22.57
N ASP A 21 -1.25 2.48 -22.80
CA ASP A 21 0.16 2.13 -22.67
C ASP A 21 0.56 2.18 -21.18
N MET A 22 1.33 1.19 -20.73
CA MET A 22 1.86 1.17 -19.37
C MET A 22 3.20 1.91 -19.35
N ASP A 23 3.35 2.83 -18.40
CA ASP A 23 4.65 3.46 -18.13
C ASP A 23 5.52 2.51 -17.29
N ILE A 24 6.07 1.49 -17.97
CA ILE A 24 6.87 0.42 -17.37
C ILE A 24 8.09 0.99 -16.64
N GLU A 25 8.72 2.05 -17.18
CA GLU A 25 9.91 2.65 -16.55
C GLU A 25 9.57 3.27 -15.20
N THR A 26 8.47 4.01 -15.10
CA THR A 26 8.04 4.57 -13.80
C THR A 26 7.67 3.47 -12.81
N PHE A 27 7.07 2.35 -13.27
CA PHE A 27 6.87 1.18 -12.41
C PHE A 27 8.19 0.57 -11.94
N ARG A 28 9.18 0.37 -12.82
CA ARG A 28 10.50 -0.15 -12.45
C ARG A 28 11.16 0.72 -11.39
N LEU A 29 11.17 2.05 -11.58
CA LEU A 29 11.71 2.99 -10.59
C LEU A 29 11.02 2.85 -9.23
N LEU A 30 9.68 2.72 -9.20
CA LEU A 30 8.93 2.51 -7.97
C LEU A 30 9.31 1.20 -7.28
N TYR A 31 9.43 0.10 -8.02
CA TYR A 31 9.76 -1.21 -7.46
C TYR A 31 11.22 -1.28 -7.00
N PHE A 32 12.16 -0.65 -7.71
CA PHE A 32 13.54 -0.51 -7.22
C PHE A 32 13.60 0.34 -5.95
N ALA A 33 12.87 1.45 -5.90
CA ALA A 33 12.75 2.25 -4.68
C ALA A 33 12.17 1.44 -3.51
N ARG A 34 11.19 0.56 -3.77
CA ARG A 34 10.60 -0.33 -2.76
C ARG A 34 11.58 -1.38 -2.21
N VAL A 35 12.55 -1.82 -3.00
CA VAL A 35 13.59 -2.75 -2.52
C VAL A 35 14.54 -2.03 -1.55
N VAL A 36 14.86 -0.76 -1.82
CA VAL A 36 15.76 0.04 -0.97
C VAL A 36 15.05 0.63 0.25
N ALA A 37 13.81 1.08 0.08
CA ALA A 37 12.99 1.73 1.10
C ALA A 37 11.69 0.96 1.36
N SER A 38 11.53 0.45 2.58
CA SER A 38 10.38 -0.39 2.98
C SER A 38 9.06 0.37 3.19
N ASP A 39 9.07 1.70 2.98
CA ASP A 39 7.92 2.57 3.16
C ASP A 39 6.97 2.59 1.95
N VAL A 40 7.45 2.14 0.78
CA VAL A 40 6.62 2.00 -0.42
C VAL A 40 5.59 0.87 -0.23
N LYS A 41 4.32 1.24 -0.08
CA LYS A 41 3.21 0.29 0.05
C LYS A 41 2.49 0.10 -1.28
N ILE A 42 2.44 -1.14 -1.75
CA ILE A 42 1.75 -1.54 -2.97
C ILE A 42 0.87 -2.75 -2.62
N PRO A 43 -0.39 -2.80 -3.07
CA PRO A 43 -1.26 -3.96 -2.87
C PRO A 43 -0.70 -5.21 -3.51
N LYS A 44 -0.87 -6.35 -2.84
CA LYS A 44 -0.43 -7.65 -3.35
C LYS A 44 -1.12 -8.02 -4.68
N ALA A 45 -2.36 -7.56 -4.88
CA ALA A 45 -3.05 -7.77 -6.15
C ALA A 45 -2.35 -7.06 -7.34
N VAL A 46 -1.72 -5.91 -7.11
CA VAL A 46 -0.92 -5.21 -8.14
C VAL A 46 0.38 -5.97 -8.40
N ASP A 47 1.06 -6.42 -7.35
CA ASP A 47 2.27 -7.25 -7.49
C ASP A 47 2.00 -8.51 -8.32
N ALA A 48 0.89 -9.21 -8.05
CA ALA A 48 0.49 -10.38 -8.81
C ALA A 48 0.13 -10.05 -10.28
N ALA A 49 -0.57 -8.94 -10.50
CA ALA A 49 -0.93 -8.50 -11.85
C ALA A 49 0.32 -8.15 -12.68
N LEU A 50 1.29 -7.43 -12.11
CA LEU A 50 2.53 -7.05 -12.79
C LEU A 50 3.48 -8.22 -12.98
N ALA A 51 3.59 -9.14 -12.01
CA ALA A 51 4.35 -10.38 -12.20
C ALA A 51 3.80 -11.20 -13.38
N SER A 52 2.48 -11.20 -13.59
CA SER A 52 1.85 -11.89 -14.73
C SER A 52 2.00 -11.14 -16.08
N ALA A 53 2.38 -9.85 -16.05
CA ALA A 53 2.52 -9.02 -17.24
C ALA A 53 3.83 -9.30 -18.01
N GLY A 54 4.80 -9.98 -17.38
CA GLY A 54 6.02 -10.47 -18.06
C GLY A 54 7.20 -9.50 -18.08
N ASP A 55 7.26 -8.51 -17.18
CA ASP A 55 8.48 -7.71 -16.99
C ASP A 55 9.42 -8.36 -15.97
N ASP A 56 10.59 -8.80 -16.44
CA ASP A 56 11.56 -9.53 -15.60
C ASP A 56 12.15 -8.66 -14.49
N ALA A 57 12.37 -7.36 -14.74
CA ALA A 57 12.96 -6.45 -13.76
C ALA A 57 12.01 -6.17 -12.60
N ILE A 58 10.73 -5.91 -12.89
CA ILE A 58 9.68 -5.75 -11.88
C ILE A 58 9.48 -7.05 -11.12
N SER A 59 9.45 -8.19 -11.81
CA SER A 59 9.30 -9.50 -11.18
C SER A 59 10.44 -9.82 -10.22
N ALA A 60 11.69 -9.53 -10.61
CA ALA A 60 12.86 -9.67 -9.76
C ALA A 60 12.80 -8.75 -8.54
N ALA A 61 12.40 -7.49 -8.71
CA ALA A 61 12.25 -6.54 -7.61
C ALA A 61 11.14 -6.96 -6.62
N ILE A 62 10.01 -7.50 -7.11
CA ILE A 62 8.95 -8.08 -6.27
C ILE A 62 9.50 -9.25 -5.45
N ALA A 63 10.24 -10.16 -6.08
CA ALA A 63 10.83 -11.32 -5.41
C ALA A 63 11.83 -10.88 -4.34
N ALA A 64 12.73 -9.94 -4.67
CA ALA A 64 13.71 -9.40 -3.72
C ALA A 64 13.03 -8.75 -2.50
N TYR A 65 11.99 -7.94 -2.71
CA TYR A 65 11.21 -7.34 -1.63
C TYR A 65 10.54 -8.41 -0.75
N ARG A 66 9.93 -9.44 -1.36
CA ARG A 66 9.30 -10.53 -0.61
C ARG A 66 10.29 -11.29 0.25
N THR A 67 11.48 -11.60 -0.27
CA THR A 67 12.55 -12.24 0.48
C THR A 67 13.00 -11.37 1.66
N HIS A 68 13.25 -10.08 1.44
CA HIS A 68 13.63 -9.15 2.52
C HIS A 68 12.55 -9.09 3.61
N ARG A 69 11.28 -8.93 3.23
CA ARG A 69 10.16 -8.89 4.18
C ARG A 69 9.97 -10.19 4.94
N ALA A 70 10.18 -11.34 4.29
CA ALA A 70 10.11 -12.64 4.95
C ALA A 70 11.20 -12.74 6.03
N SER A 71 12.44 -12.36 5.71
CA SER A 71 13.53 -12.32 6.69
C SER A 71 13.26 -11.40 7.88
N GLU A 72 12.65 -10.23 7.66
CA GLU A 72 12.23 -9.33 8.74
C GLU A 72 11.19 -9.99 9.67
N PHE A 73 10.16 -10.61 9.10
CA PHE A 73 9.15 -11.31 9.91
C PHE A 73 9.71 -12.53 10.65
N GLU A 74 10.62 -13.28 10.03
CA GLU A 74 11.29 -14.41 10.68
C GLU A 74 12.16 -13.92 11.85
N ALA A 75 12.94 -12.85 11.66
CA ALA A 75 13.73 -12.25 12.74
C ALA A 75 12.86 -11.73 13.89
N ASP A 76 11.75 -11.06 13.58
CA ASP A 76 10.78 -10.59 14.57
C ASP A 76 10.12 -11.77 15.32
N PHE A 77 9.76 -12.84 14.61
CA PHE A 77 9.21 -14.05 15.21
C PHE A 77 10.17 -14.66 16.23
N PHE A 78 11.45 -14.85 15.88
CA PHE A 78 12.45 -15.39 16.82
C PHE A 78 12.65 -14.47 18.03
N LYS A 79 12.69 -13.15 17.81
CA LYS A 79 12.80 -12.16 18.88
C LYS A 79 11.61 -12.21 19.83
N GLN A 80 10.38 -12.28 19.31
CA GLN A 80 9.18 -12.38 20.14
C GLN A 80 9.11 -13.72 20.88
N ARG A 81 9.48 -14.83 20.25
CA ARG A 81 9.52 -16.16 20.91
C ARG A 81 10.48 -16.19 22.10
N ALA A 82 11.66 -15.58 21.98
CA ALA A 82 12.59 -15.42 23.09
C ALA A 82 11.99 -14.57 24.23
N ARG A 83 11.27 -13.48 23.88
CA ARG A 83 10.60 -12.63 24.85
C ARG A 83 9.44 -13.36 25.56
N LEU A 84 8.71 -14.21 24.84
CA LEU A 84 7.62 -15.01 25.40
C LEU A 84 8.15 -15.96 26.47
N ALA A 85 9.20 -16.73 26.17
CA ALA A 85 9.80 -17.65 27.14
C ALA A 85 10.33 -16.92 28.40
N ALA A 86 10.87 -15.71 28.24
CA ALA A 86 11.29 -14.88 29.37
C ALA A 86 10.10 -14.37 30.21
N ALA A 87 8.99 -14.00 29.57
CA ALA A 87 7.77 -13.55 30.25
C ALA A 87 7.09 -14.70 31.01
N GLU A 88 7.02 -15.89 30.41
CA GLU A 88 6.48 -17.10 31.05
C GLU A 88 7.30 -17.52 32.28
N LYS A 89 8.64 -17.47 32.20
CA LYS A 89 9.51 -17.74 33.37
C LYS A 89 9.23 -16.78 34.53
N LYS A 90 9.05 -15.49 34.24
CA LYS A 90 8.69 -14.48 35.25
C LYS A 90 7.32 -14.77 35.86
N LEU A 91 6.34 -15.13 35.04
CA LEU A 91 4.98 -15.47 35.49
C LEU A 91 4.97 -16.71 36.39
N ALA A 92 5.78 -17.72 36.05
CA ALA A 92 5.93 -18.94 36.84
C ALA A 92 6.58 -18.69 38.21
N THR A 93 7.48 -17.71 38.32
CA THR A 93 8.06 -17.31 39.61
C THR A 93 7.08 -16.49 40.45
N LYS A 94 6.40 -15.53 39.83
CA LYS A 94 5.39 -14.69 40.49
C LYS A 94 4.35 -14.20 39.49
N ILE A 95 3.09 -14.48 39.80
CA ILE A 95 1.97 -13.96 39.01
C ILE A 95 1.89 -12.45 39.20
N THR A 96 2.15 -11.70 38.14
CA THR A 96 2.03 -10.24 38.11
C THR A 96 1.22 -9.82 36.90
N LYS A 97 0.45 -8.73 37.03
CA LYS A 97 -0.34 -8.17 35.92
C LYS A 97 0.54 -7.79 34.72
N ALA A 98 1.73 -7.24 35.00
CA ALA A 98 2.69 -6.88 33.96
C ALA A 98 3.17 -8.10 33.15
N ALA A 99 3.54 -9.20 33.82
CA ALA A 99 3.99 -10.41 33.13
C ALA A 99 2.85 -11.06 32.31
N SER A 100 1.62 -11.05 32.82
CA SER A 100 0.44 -11.55 32.08
C SER A 100 0.17 -10.73 30.82
N GLU A 101 0.25 -9.40 30.91
CA GLU A 101 0.07 -8.51 29.75
C GLU A 101 1.22 -8.64 28.75
N ASP A 102 2.46 -8.82 29.21
CA ASP A 102 3.60 -9.08 28.33
C ASP A 102 3.40 -10.39 27.53
N VAL A 103 2.96 -11.48 28.16
CA VAL A 103 2.66 -12.74 27.46
C VAL A 103 1.59 -12.52 26.40
N ARG A 104 0.50 -11.81 26.73
CA ARG A 104 -0.58 -11.49 25.79
C ARG A 104 -0.08 -10.70 24.58
N ILE A 105 0.62 -9.59 24.83
CA ILE A 105 1.13 -8.70 23.76
C ILE A 105 2.14 -9.45 22.87
N VAL A 106 3.01 -10.26 23.46
CA VAL A 106 4.01 -10.99 22.68
C VAL A 106 3.37 -12.10 21.85
N THR A 107 2.34 -12.78 22.38
CA THR A 107 1.55 -13.75 21.62
C THR A 107 0.88 -13.09 20.42
N ASP A 108 0.21 -11.94 20.63
CA ASP A 108 -0.43 -11.17 19.55
C ASP A 108 0.58 -10.80 18.43
N LYS A 109 1.82 -10.44 18.81
CA LYS A 109 2.89 -10.12 17.86
C LYS A 109 3.44 -11.34 17.12
N ILE A 110 3.51 -12.50 17.77
CA ILE A 110 3.89 -13.76 17.12
C ILE A 110 2.84 -14.10 16.05
N ASP A 111 1.56 -14.00 16.40
CA ASP A 111 0.46 -14.27 15.47
C ASP A 111 0.43 -13.26 14.31
N GLU A 112 0.77 -11.99 14.56
CA GLU A 112 0.95 -10.98 13.51
C GLU A 112 2.10 -11.33 12.56
N ALA A 113 3.27 -11.71 13.08
CA ALA A 113 4.41 -12.10 12.25
C ALA A 113 4.12 -13.37 11.42
N MET A 114 3.44 -14.36 12.02
CA MET A 114 3.01 -15.58 11.33
C MET A 114 2.01 -15.28 10.22
N ARG A 115 1.00 -14.44 10.48
CA ARG A 115 0.05 -13.98 9.45
C ARG A 115 0.76 -13.24 8.32
N GLY A 116 1.74 -12.40 8.65
CA GLY A 116 2.56 -11.71 7.65
C GLY A 116 3.35 -12.67 6.75
N LEU A 117 3.92 -13.74 7.31
CA LEU A 117 4.61 -14.78 6.54
C LEU A 117 3.65 -15.59 5.67
N ASP A 118 2.50 -15.99 6.21
CA ASP A 118 1.47 -16.69 5.46
C ASP A 118 0.95 -15.85 4.29
N ASP A 119 0.69 -14.55 4.52
CA ASP A 119 0.29 -13.62 3.49
C ASP A 119 1.36 -13.42 2.42
N LEU A 120 2.65 -13.50 2.75
CA LEU A 120 3.72 -13.44 1.74
C LEU A 120 3.81 -14.73 0.91
N ARG A 121 3.59 -15.90 1.53
CA ARG A 121 3.72 -17.22 0.89
C ARG A 121 2.50 -17.59 0.06
N ARG A 122 1.31 -17.12 0.44
CA ARG A 122 0.05 -17.41 -0.25
C ARG A 122 0.12 -17.01 -1.72
N THR A 123 -0.27 -17.92 -2.61
CA THR A 123 -0.37 -17.66 -4.06
C THR A 123 -1.72 -17.08 -4.44
N ASP A 124 -2.80 -17.57 -3.82
CA ASP A 124 -4.17 -17.16 -4.15
C ASP A 124 -4.47 -15.76 -3.64
N LEU A 125 -5.03 -14.89 -4.49
CA LEU A 125 -5.43 -13.55 -4.09
C LEU A 125 -6.75 -13.57 -3.33
N GLN A 126 -6.84 -12.78 -2.27
CA GLN A 126 -8.05 -12.54 -1.51
C GLN A 126 -8.53 -11.12 -1.74
N GLU A 127 -9.80 -10.86 -1.43
CA GLU A 127 -10.42 -9.55 -1.59
C GLU A 127 -9.64 -8.42 -0.88
N ARG A 128 -9.06 -8.73 0.28
CA ARG A 128 -8.25 -7.79 1.08
C ARG A 128 -6.96 -7.34 0.38
N ASP A 129 -6.41 -8.15 -0.52
CA ASP A 129 -5.15 -7.88 -1.23
C ASP A 129 -5.28 -6.77 -2.26
N SER A 130 -6.53 -6.42 -2.58
CA SER A 130 -6.91 -5.33 -3.47
C SER A 130 -7.32 -4.07 -2.71
N ARG A 131 -7.23 -4.05 -1.37
CA ARG A 131 -7.56 -2.86 -0.59
C ARG A 131 -6.38 -1.90 -0.56
N ILE A 132 -6.65 -0.61 -0.77
CA ILE A 132 -5.68 0.48 -0.70
C ILE A 132 -6.06 1.45 0.42
N PHE A 133 -5.04 1.98 1.08
CA PHE A 133 -5.17 2.98 2.14
C PHE A 133 -4.38 4.24 1.77
N PRO A 134 -4.67 5.40 2.39
CA PRO A 134 -4.01 6.64 2.05
C PRO A 134 -2.48 6.50 2.07
N GLY A 135 -1.82 6.91 0.99
CA GLY A 135 -0.36 6.80 0.81
C GLY A 135 0.13 5.52 0.10
N TRP A 136 -0.75 4.54 -0.16
CA TRP A 136 -0.40 3.36 -0.96
C TRP A 136 -0.33 3.70 -2.44
N TYR A 137 0.61 3.11 -3.17
CA TYR A 137 0.67 3.22 -4.62
C TYR A 137 -0.29 2.24 -5.29
N ALA A 138 -0.99 2.72 -6.31
CA ALA A 138 -1.86 1.92 -7.15
C ALA A 138 -1.70 2.36 -8.62
N PRO A 139 -1.92 1.45 -9.58
CA PRO A 139 -1.99 1.82 -10.99
C PRO A 139 -3.21 2.71 -11.22
N VAL A 140 -3.01 3.87 -11.85
CA VAL A 140 -4.07 4.81 -12.21
C VAL A 140 -4.00 5.07 -13.71
N LEU A 141 -5.16 5.03 -14.35
CA LEU A 141 -5.32 5.45 -15.74
C LEU A 141 -5.40 6.97 -15.80
N ILE A 142 -4.51 7.58 -16.57
CA ILE A 142 -4.51 9.00 -16.87
C ILE A 142 -4.64 9.21 -18.38
N GLU A 143 -5.09 10.39 -18.77
CA GLU A 143 -4.99 10.87 -20.15
C GLU A 143 -3.98 12.02 -20.19
N LEU A 144 -2.95 11.88 -21.02
CA LEU A 144 -1.90 12.86 -21.22
C LEU A 144 -1.70 13.05 -22.72
N ASP A 145 -1.88 14.27 -23.20
CA ASP A 145 -1.71 14.64 -24.62
C ASP A 145 -2.50 13.74 -25.59
N GLY A 146 -3.73 13.38 -25.20
CA GLY A 146 -4.63 12.50 -25.98
C GLY A 146 -4.27 11.02 -25.95
N LYS A 147 -3.24 10.62 -25.17
CA LYS A 147 -2.85 9.23 -24.96
C LYS A 147 -3.26 8.77 -23.58
N ARG A 148 -3.76 7.54 -23.49
CA ARG A 148 -4.10 6.89 -22.22
C ARG A 148 -2.88 6.16 -21.68
N LEU A 149 -2.47 6.52 -20.47
CA LEU A 149 -1.30 5.96 -19.80
C LEU A 149 -1.68 5.39 -18.45
N ILE A 150 -1.13 4.23 -18.11
CA ILE A 150 -1.22 3.66 -16.77
C ILE A 150 0.07 4.02 -16.02
N VAL A 151 -0.08 4.82 -14.96
CA VAL A 151 1.04 5.27 -14.13
C VAL A 151 0.85 4.82 -12.68
N PRO A 152 1.92 4.53 -11.93
CA PRO A 152 1.81 4.33 -10.51
C PRO A 152 1.56 5.66 -9.81
N MET A 153 0.46 5.77 -9.07
CA MET A 153 0.13 6.97 -8.30
C MET A 153 -0.23 6.61 -6.86
N ARG A 154 0.14 7.47 -5.91
CA ARG A 154 -0.30 7.31 -4.53
C ARG A 154 -1.78 7.60 -4.39
N TYR A 155 -2.46 6.75 -3.65
CA TYR A 155 -3.82 6.93 -3.21
C TYR A 155 -3.87 8.00 -2.13
N ARG A 156 -3.79 9.26 -2.56
CA ARG A 156 -4.11 10.50 -1.86
C ARG A 156 -3.88 11.61 -2.87
N CYS A 157 -4.89 12.43 -3.18
CA CYS A 157 -4.68 13.54 -4.10
C CYS A 157 -3.71 14.55 -3.48
N ARG A 158 -2.59 14.78 -4.17
CA ARG A 158 -1.66 15.87 -3.86
C ARG A 158 -2.31 17.20 -4.20
N ILE A 159 -2.34 18.10 -3.23
CA ILE A 159 -2.77 19.47 -3.48
C ILE A 159 -1.67 20.17 -4.30
N PRO A 160 -2.01 20.95 -5.34
CA PRO A 160 -1.02 21.71 -6.09
C PRO A 160 -0.12 22.55 -5.17
N GLY A 161 1.20 22.47 -5.37
CA GLY A 161 2.19 23.18 -4.56
C GLY A 161 2.63 22.47 -3.28
N TRP A 162 2.07 21.30 -2.94
CA TRP A 162 2.52 20.52 -1.78
C TRP A 162 3.61 19.52 -2.15
N THR A 163 4.63 19.40 -1.29
CA THR A 163 5.63 18.34 -1.39
C THR A 163 5.15 17.05 -0.71
N GLU A 164 5.89 15.96 -0.88
CA GLU A 164 5.62 14.72 -0.15
C GLU A 164 5.75 14.87 1.38
N ALA A 165 6.71 15.67 1.83
CA ALA A 165 6.92 15.92 3.25
C ALA A 165 5.70 16.63 3.86
N ASP A 166 5.12 17.60 3.14
CA ASP A 166 3.93 18.34 3.56
C ASP A 166 2.70 17.44 3.71
N GLU A 167 2.57 16.43 2.85
CA GLU A 167 1.49 15.44 2.90
C GLU A 167 1.64 14.50 4.11
N ARG A 168 2.86 14.03 4.39
CA ARG A 168 3.16 13.14 5.53
C ARG A 168 2.95 13.86 6.86
N ALA A 169 3.31 15.15 6.94
CA ALA A 169 3.17 15.97 8.15
C ALA A 169 1.71 16.23 8.54
N LYS A 170 0.75 16.11 7.61
CA LYS A 170 -0.67 16.38 7.85
C LYS A 170 -1.48 15.09 7.71
N PRO A 171 -1.56 14.23 8.75
CA PRO A 171 -2.23 12.92 8.69
C PRO A 171 -3.77 12.99 8.63
N GLY A 172 -4.37 14.18 8.71
CA GLY A 172 -5.80 14.37 8.44
C GLY A 172 -6.08 14.40 6.94
N SER A 173 -7.08 13.65 6.49
CA SER A 173 -7.72 13.85 5.19
C SER A 173 -8.17 15.31 5.11
N TYR A 174 -7.39 16.15 4.42
CA TYR A 174 -7.71 17.55 4.22
C TYR A 174 -8.87 17.64 3.23
N ASN A 175 -10.08 17.38 3.71
CA ASN A 175 -11.33 17.81 3.07
C ASN A 175 -11.48 19.31 3.31
N ARG A 176 -10.58 20.12 2.73
CA ARG A 176 -10.95 21.52 2.53
C ARG A 176 -11.92 21.49 1.36
N TRP A 177 -13.18 21.77 1.66
CA TRP A 177 -14.10 22.35 0.70
C TRP A 177 -13.32 23.41 -0.06
N ILE A 178 -12.90 23.10 -1.29
CA ILE A 178 -12.32 24.08 -2.19
C ILE A 178 -13.46 25.06 -2.41
N ARG A 179 -13.52 26.11 -1.60
CA ARG A 179 -14.29 27.29 -1.94
C ARG A 179 -13.70 27.71 -3.27
N SER A 180 -14.51 27.57 -4.32
CA SER A 180 -14.24 28.08 -5.65
C SER A 180 -13.65 29.49 -5.49
N PRO A 181 -12.60 29.85 -6.25
CA PRO A 181 -12.18 31.23 -6.29
C PRO A 181 -13.40 32.09 -6.66
N ARG A 182 -13.56 33.25 -6.00
CA ARG A 182 -14.52 34.25 -6.48
C ARG A 182 -14.24 34.51 -7.97
N PRO A 183 -15.26 34.66 -8.82
CA PRO A 183 -15.05 34.86 -10.24
C PRO A 183 -14.18 36.11 -10.45
N GLY A 184 -13.00 35.95 -11.04
CA GLY A 184 -12.06 37.05 -11.29
C GLY A 184 -10.57 36.69 -11.31
N ALA A 185 -10.16 35.46 -10.98
CA ALA A 185 -8.77 35.02 -11.13
C ALA A 185 -8.64 34.07 -12.32
N GLU A 186 -8.20 34.61 -13.46
CA GLU A 186 -7.71 33.81 -14.58
C GLU A 186 -6.47 33.03 -14.14
N SER A 187 -6.54 31.70 -14.19
CA SER A 187 -5.34 30.86 -14.29
C SER A 187 -5.63 29.68 -15.21
N SER A 188 -4.99 29.72 -16.36
CA SER A 188 -4.92 28.68 -17.38
C SER A 188 -4.29 27.40 -16.82
N ALA A 189 -5.12 26.37 -16.62
CA ALA A 189 -4.72 24.95 -16.68
C ALA A 189 -5.94 24.07 -16.44
N SER A 190 -6.68 23.76 -17.49
CA SER A 190 -7.69 22.69 -17.48
C SER A 190 -6.98 21.33 -17.45
N ARG A 191 -6.91 20.70 -16.28
CA ARG A 191 -6.69 19.25 -16.14
C ARG A 191 -7.87 18.66 -15.38
N THR A 192 -8.90 18.27 -16.12
CA THR A 192 -10.03 17.50 -15.61
C THR A 192 -9.60 16.04 -15.43
N ALA A 193 -9.34 15.64 -14.19
CA ALA A 193 -9.37 14.23 -13.79
C ALA A 193 -10.70 13.99 -13.05
N SER A 194 -11.68 13.46 -13.76
CA SER A 194 -12.98 13.06 -13.20
C SER A 194 -12.83 11.70 -12.52
N CYS A 195 -12.74 11.69 -11.19
CA CYS A 195 -12.83 10.48 -10.38
C CYS A 195 -14.31 10.19 -10.07
N TRP A 196 -14.94 9.31 -10.84
CA TRP A 196 -16.28 8.79 -10.53
C TRP A 196 -16.14 7.60 -9.58
N SER A 197 -16.35 7.84 -8.28
CA SER A 197 -16.47 6.78 -7.28
C SER A 197 -17.93 6.64 -6.84
N THR A 198 -18.57 5.56 -7.26
CA THR A 198 -19.88 5.14 -6.77
C THR A 198 -19.75 4.78 -5.29
N HIS A 199 -20.35 5.61 -4.43
CA HIS A 199 -20.40 5.41 -3.00
C HIS A 199 -21.32 4.23 -2.68
N SER A 200 -20.75 3.14 -2.16
CA SER A 200 -21.52 2.13 -1.42
C SER A 200 -21.20 2.29 0.06
N SER A 201 -22.00 3.11 0.74
CA SER A 201 -22.09 3.15 2.19
C SER A 201 -23.05 2.06 2.65
N ARG A 202 -22.59 1.11 3.47
CA ARG A 202 -23.36 0.59 4.61
C ARG A 202 -22.53 -0.31 5.54
N THR A 203 -22.58 0.12 6.81
CA THR A 203 -22.67 -0.60 8.11
C THR A 203 -21.96 -1.93 8.25
#